data_AF-A0A519HG93-F1
#
_entry.id   AF-A0A519HG93-F1
#
_cell.length_a   1.000
_cell.length_b   1.000
_cell.length_c   1.000
_cell.angle_alpha   90.00
_cell.angle_beta   90.00
_cell.angle_gamma   90.00
#
_symmetry.space_group_name_H-M   'P 1'
#
loop_
_entity.id
_entity.type
_entity.pdbx_description
1 polymer ?
#
loop_
_entity_poly.entity_id
_entity_poly.type
_entity_poly.pdbx_seq_one_letter_code
_entity_poly.pdbx_strand_id
1 'polypeptide(L)'
;MPVPSRRIPRLTAAKIKAAAEIREALKDRGGSAHRDVVISSILATKGVIGPAAERKRKELMSAFDLHRVAGPECEAQRLFDLPFGPSSHRWALTPDA
;
A
#
# COMPACT_ATOMS: atom_id res chain seq x y z
N MET A 1 5.65 -0.61 -35.63
CA MET A 1 4.53 -0.70 -34.66
C MET A 1 4.88 0.20 -33.47
N PRO A 2 4.15 1.30 -33.18
CA PRO A 2 4.37 2.01 -31.93
C PRO A 2 3.81 1.16 -30.78
N VAL A 3 4.68 0.82 -29.83
CA VAL A 3 4.26 0.21 -28.56
C VAL A 3 3.39 1.22 -27.81
N PRO A 4 2.26 0.83 -27.21
CA PRO A 4 1.50 1.75 -26.38
C PRO A 4 2.39 2.17 -25.21
N SER A 5 2.68 3.47 -25.12
CA SER A 5 3.37 4.07 -23.98
C SER A 5 2.60 3.73 -22.71
N ARG A 6 3.06 2.66 -22.06
CA ARG A 6 2.55 2.18 -20.78
C ARG A 6 2.79 3.32 -19.80
N ARG A 7 1.73 4.00 -19.35
CA ARG A 7 1.84 5.03 -18.31
C ARG A 7 2.42 4.36 -17.08
N ILE A 8 3.72 4.48 -16.90
CA ILE A 8 4.41 4.02 -15.70
C ILE A 8 3.73 4.75 -14.55
N PRO A 9 3.12 4.03 -13.60
CA PRO A 9 2.41 4.68 -12.51
C PRO A 9 3.45 5.40 -11.65
N ARG A 10 3.59 6.71 -11.86
CA ARG A 10 4.57 7.55 -11.16
C ARG A 10 4.41 7.36 -9.65
N LEU A 11 5.51 6.99 -9.01
CA LEU A 11 5.64 6.93 -7.57
C LEU A 11 5.65 8.37 -7.03
N THR A 12 4.49 8.88 -6.63
CA THR A 12 4.39 10.23 -6.08
C THR A 12 4.77 10.24 -4.60
N ALA A 13 5.26 11.37 -4.09
CA ALA A 13 5.60 11.52 -2.67
C ALA A 13 4.43 11.15 -1.73
N ALA A 14 3.18 11.42 -2.14
CA ALA A 14 1.99 11.01 -1.40
C ALA A 14 1.85 9.49 -1.28
N LYS A 15 2.14 8.73 -2.36
CA LYS A 15 2.11 7.27 -2.36
C LYS A 15 3.27 6.67 -1.55
N ILE A 16 4.47 7.26 -1.64
CA ILE A 16 5.62 6.86 -0.80
C ILE A 16 5.27 7.04 0.67
N LYS A 17 4.70 8.19 1.04
CA LYS A 17 4.27 8.46 2.42
C LYS A 17 3.19 7.48 2.85
N ALA A 18 2.19 7.23 2.01
CA ALA A 18 1.13 6.24 2.29
C ALA A 18 1.70 4.83 2.49
N ALA A 19 2.66 4.40 1.67
CA ALA A 19 3.35 3.13 1.83
C ALA A 19 4.17 3.07 3.13
N ALA A 20 4.88 4.14 3.49
CA ALA A 20 5.59 4.22 4.76
C ALA A 20 4.63 4.05 5.96
N GLU A 21 3.46 4.67 5.93
CA GLU A 21 2.48 4.54 7.03
C GLU A 21 1.87 3.14 7.09
N ILE A 22 1.63 2.51 5.94
CA ILE A 22 1.22 1.09 5.89
C ILE A 22 2.31 0.20 6.48
N ARG A 23 3.58 0.48 6.16
CA ARG A 23 4.72 -0.27 6.69
C ARG A 23 4.85 -0.13 8.20
N GLU A 24 4.74 1.08 8.72
CA GLU A 24 4.79 1.31 10.16
C GLU A 24 3.63 0.62 10.88
N ALA A 25 2.41 0.72 10.36
CA ALA A 25 1.25 0.05 10.92
C ALA A 25 1.35 -1.49 10.86
N LEU A 26 1.98 -2.04 9.83
CA LEU A 26 2.26 -3.48 9.75
C LEU A 26 3.36 -3.89 10.72
N LYS A 27 4.42 -3.09 10.86
CA LYS A 27 5.54 -3.34 11.76
C LYS A 27 5.08 -3.37 13.23
N ASP A 28 4.23 -2.43 13.62
CA ASP A 28 3.60 -2.39 14.94
C ASP A 28 2.80 -3.67 15.27
N ARG A 29 2.26 -4.32 14.23
CA ARG A 29 1.46 -5.55 14.33
C ARG A 29 2.27 -6.83 14.15
N GLY A 30 3.60 -6.76 14.08
CA GLY A 30 4.47 -7.92 13.90
C GLY A 30 4.69 -8.34 12.45
N GLY A 31 4.51 -7.42 11.49
CA GLY A 31 4.85 -7.61 10.08
C GLY A 31 3.71 -8.11 9.19
N SER A 32 2.57 -8.52 9.75
CA SER A 32 1.38 -8.86 8.97
C SER A 32 0.08 -8.52 9.70
N ALA A 33 -0.86 -7.90 9.00
CA ALA A 33 -2.17 -7.57 9.54
C ALA A 33 -3.26 -7.54 8.46
N HIS A 34 -4.52 -7.56 8.88
CA HIS A 34 -5.65 -7.39 7.98
C HIS A 34 -5.66 -5.95 7.43
N ARG A 35 -5.91 -5.78 6.14
CA ARG A 35 -6.00 -4.48 5.44
C ARG A 35 -6.89 -3.50 6.20
N ASP A 36 -8.06 -3.95 6.63
CA ASP A 36 -9.00 -3.07 7.34
C ASP A 36 -8.44 -2.61 8.69
N VAL A 37 -7.70 -3.46 9.40
CA VAL A 37 -7.04 -3.11 10.66
C VAL A 37 -5.93 -2.08 10.42
N VAL A 38 -5.11 -2.28 9.39
CA VAL A 38 -4.05 -1.32 9.01
C VAL A 38 -4.65 0.03 8.66
N ILE A 39 -5.65 0.05 7.79
CA ILE A 39 -6.33 1.27 7.36
C ILE A 39 -6.98 1.97 8.55
N SER A 40 -7.73 1.23 9.38
CA SER A 40 -8.41 1.80 10.54
C SER A 40 -7.41 2.31 11.59
N SER A 41 -6.26 1.66 11.76
CA SER A 41 -5.18 2.14 12.63
C SER A 41 -4.61 3.47 12.14
N ILE A 42 -4.29 3.59 10.84
CA ILE A 42 -3.75 4.82 10.25
C ILE A 42 -4.77 5.96 10.34
N LEU A 43 -6.05 5.66 10.07
CA LEU A 43 -7.14 6.63 10.21
C LEU A 43 -7.30 7.11 11.65
N ALA A 44 -7.24 6.20 12.62
CA ALA A 44 -7.31 6.51 14.04
C ALA A 44 -6.13 7.38 14.47
N THR A 45 -4.90 7.03 14.08
CA THR A 45 -3.68 7.82 14.36
C THR A 45 -3.78 9.24 13.80
N LYS A 46 -4.39 9.42 12.61
CA LYS A 46 -4.57 10.74 12.01
C LYS A 46 -5.84 11.47 12.42
N GLY A 47 -6.72 10.85 13.21
CA GLY A 47 -8.01 11.43 13.61
C GLY A 47 -8.92 11.77 12.43
N VAL A 48 -8.80 11.09 11.29
CA VAL A 48 -9.60 11.39 10.09
C VAL A 48 -10.90 10.61 10.11
N ILE A 49 -12.03 11.30 9.97
CA ILE A 49 -13.37 10.68 9.98
C ILE A 49 -14.20 11.05 8.74
N GLY A 50 -15.24 10.25 8.48
CA GLY A 50 -16.21 10.49 7.40
C GLY A 50 -15.59 10.50 5.98
N PRO A 51 -15.94 11.46 5.11
CA PRO A 51 -15.53 11.45 3.71
C PRO A 51 -14.02 11.66 3.49
N ALA A 52 -13.32 12.26 4.46
CA ALA A 52 -11.87 12.39 4.44
C ALA A 52 -11.18 11.05 4.73
N ALA A 53 -11.76 10.23 5.62
CA ALA A 53 -11.29 8.88 5.88
C ALA A 53 -11.38 8.04 4.59
N GLU A 54 -12.52 8.04 3.90
CA GLU A 54 -12.70 7.26 2.66
C GLU A 54 -11.71 7.64 1.56
N ARG A 55 -11.42 8.95 1.40
CA ARG A 55 -10.36 9.41 0.49
C ARG A 55 -8.99 8.83 0.88
N LYS A 56 -8.67 8.85 2.17
CA LYS A 56 -7.41 8.29 2.68
C LYS A 56 -7.34 6.78 2.50
N ARG A 57 -8.46 6.06 2.70
CA ARG A 57 -8.57 4.62 2.43
C ARG A 57 -8.21 4.29 0.98
N LYS A 58 -8.80 5.02 0.02
CA LYS A 58 -8.52 4.84 -1.41
C LYS A 58 -7.07 5.15 -1.77
N GLU A 59 -6.49 6.17 -1.16
CA GLU A 59 -5.07 6.52 -1.34
C GLU A 59 -4.15 5.41 -0.81
N LEU A 60 -4.40 4.91 0.39
CA LEU A 60 -3.66 3.79 0.99
C LEU A 60 -3.77 2.52 0.15
N MET A 61 -4.98 2.19 -0.33
CA MET A 61 -5.17 1.05 -1.23
C MET A 61 -4.41 1.19 -2.55
N SER A 62 -4.45 2.37 -3.17
CA SER A 62 -3.73 2.62 -4.42
C SER A 62 -2.22 2.58 -4.24
N ALA A 63 -1.71 3.04 -3.09
CA ALA A 63 -0.30 2.95 -2.75
C ALA A 63 0.10 1.48 -2.54
N PHE A 64 -0.68 0.72 -1.77
CA PHE A 64 -0.44 -0.71 -1.55
C PHE A 64 -0.41 -1.49 -2.86
N ASP A 65 -1.40 -1.32 -3.73
CA ASP A 65 -1.47 -2.04 -5.00
C ASP A 65 -0.27 -1.72 -5.90
N LEU A 66 0.18 -0.47 -5.93
CA LEU A 66 1.36 -0.06 -6.68
C LEU A 66 2.65 -0.72 -6.17
N HIS A 67 2.84 -0.77 -4.84
CA HIS A 67 4.01 -1.42 -4.23
C HIS A 67 3.93 -2.95 -4.23
N ARG A 68 2.73 -3.53 -4.41
CA ARG A 68 2.49 -4.97 -4.54
C ARG A 68 2.76 -5.48 -5.95
N VAL A 69 2.31 -4.73 -6.95
CA VAL A 69 2.47 -5.02 -8.39
C VAL A 69 3.81 -4.50 -8.92
N ALA A 70 4.67 -3.99 -8.03
CA ALA A 70 6.04 -3.59 -8.31
C ALA A 70 6.87 -4.76 -8.90
N GLY A 71 6.76 -4.95 -10.20
CA GLY A 71 7.63 -5.77 -11.03
C GLY A 71 8.72 -4.91 -11.68
N PRO A 72 9.56 -5.47 -12.57
CA PRO A 72 10.71 -4.78 -13.17
C PRO A 72 10.37 -3.53 -14.00
N GLU A 73 9.08 -3.31 -14.30
CA GLU A 73 8.57 -2.14 -15.02
C GLU A 73 8.02 -1.04 -14.09
N CYS A 74 8.09 -1.21 -12.77
CA CYS A 74 7.62 -0.24 -11.79
C CYS A 74 8.80 0.37 -11.03
N GLU A 75 8.89 1.70 -10.96
CA GLU A 75 9.87 2.42 -10.14
C GLU A 75 9.74 2.14 -8.63
N ALA A 76 8.66 1.50 -8.20
CA ALA A 76 8.44 1.16 -6.81
C ALA A 76 9.17 -0.14 -6.43
N GLN A 77 9.80 -0.16 -5.26
CA GLN A 77 10.29 -1.40 -4.66
C GLN A 77 9.11 -2.22 -4.12
N ARG A 78 9.23 -3.56 -4.18
CA ARG A 78 8.23 -4.51 -3.67
C ARG A 78 8.28 -4.58 -2.15
N LEU A 79 7.63 -3.62 -1.50
CA LEU A 79 7.62 -3.48 -0.03
C LEU A 79 6.55 -4.34 0.66
N PHE A 80 5.56 -4.81 -0.08
CA PHE A 80 4.45 -5.57 0.47
C PHE A 80 4.25 -6.89 -0.25
N ASP A 81 3.87 -7.89 0.54
CA ASP A 81 3.52 -9.21 0.06
C ASP A 81 2.10 -9.60 0.52
N LEU A 82 1.53 -10.58 -0.19
CA LEU A 82 0.25 -11.19 0.11
C LEU A 82 0.50 -12.67 0.43
N PRO A 83 0.73 -13.02 1.70
CA PRO A 83 1.13 -14.37 2.06
C PRO A 83 0.04 -15.42 1.76
N PHE A 84 -1.21 -14.99 1.57
CA PHE A 84 -2.35 -15.86 1.23
C PHE A 84 -2.92 -15.59 -0.17
N GLY A 85 -2.16 -14.94 -1.06
CA GLY A 85 -2.54 -14.74 -2.46
C GLY A 85 -3.39 -13.48 -2.76
N PRO A 86 -3.74 -13.26 -4.04
CA PRO A 86 -4.29 -12.00 -4.56
C PRO A 86 -5.66 -11.60 -4.00
N SER A 87 -6.44 -12.59 -3.52
CA SER A 87 -7.74 -12.39 -2.88
C SER A 87 -7.64 -12.19 -1.37
N SER A 88 -6.44 -12.27 -0.80
CA SER A 88 -6.27 -12.11 0.63
C SER A 88 -6.42 -10.65 1.03
N HIS A 89 -7.23 -10.43 2.07
CA HIS A 89 -7.34 -9.14 2.70
C HIS A 89 -6.22 -8.90 3.71
N ARG A 90 -5.26 -9.82 3.87
CA ARG A 90 -4.11 -9.66 4.75
C ARG A 90 -2.93 -9.06 4.01
N TRP A 91 -2.40 -7.98 4.55
CA TRP A 91 -1.16 -7.36 4.10
C TRP A 91 -0.01 -7.89 4.94
N ALA A 92 1.13 -8.15 4.31
CA ALA A 92 2.37 -8.44 5.00
C ALA A 92 3.50 -7.59 4.43
N LEU A 93 4.52 -7.38 5.25
CA LEU A 93 5.79 -6.84 4.79
C LEU A 93 6.59 -7.95 4.12
N THR A 94 7.24 -7.61 3.01
CA THR A 94 8.23 -8.50 2.40
C THR A 94 9.36 -8.72 3.42
N PRO A 95 9.86 -9.95 3.62
CA PRO A 95 10.92 -10.23 4.59
C PRO A 95 12.28 -9.56 4.27
N ASP A 96 12.39 -8.90 3.11
CA ASP A 96 13.58 -8.17 2.64
C ASP A 96 13.50 -6.64 2.88
N ALA A 97 12.59 -6.17 3.75
CA ALA A 97 12.29 -4.73 3.95
C ALA A 97 12.50 -4.20 5.38
#